data_AF-A0A3D4KWC0-F1
#
_entry.id   AF-A0A3D4KWC0-F1
#
_cell.length_a   1.000
_cell.length_b   1.000
_cell.length_c   1.000
_cell.angle_alpha   90.00
_cell.angle_beta   90.00
_cell.angle_gamma   90.00
#
_symmetry.space_group_name_H-M   'P 1'
#
loop_
_entity.id
_entity.type
_entity.pdbx_description
1 polymer ?
#
loop_
_entity_poly.entity_id
_entity_poly.type
_entity_poly.pdbx_seq_one_letter_code
_entity_poly.pdbx_strand_id
1 'polypeptide(L)'
;DELDAWLTFLIKGDAESVMKLIEAYPEFIDIYKEIAEFRRDPKELIGMFSEALLELDRNTERYMIDELKEDVEKAEAERDTAIADRDTAIAELAETKSKLARYVGKFGEI
;
A
#
# COMPACT_ATOMS: atom_id res chain seq x y z
N ASP A 1 7.36 -35.93 -15.68
CA ASP A 1 6.54 -35.63 -14.50
C ASP A 1 5.45 -34.63 -14.84
N GLU A 2 4.37 -34.60 -14.04
CA GLU A 2 3.24 -33.68 -14.21
C GLU A 2 3.69 -32.21 -14.23
N LEU A 3 4.69 -31.85 -13.41
CA LEU A 3 5.31 -30.52 -13.39
C LEU A 3 5.96 -30.14 -14.72
N ASP A 4 6.66 -31.08 -15.38
CA ASP A 4 7.28 -30.84 -16.68
C ASP A 4 6.24 -30.65 -17.78
N ALA A 5 5.09 -31.33 -17.68
CA ALA A 5 3.97 -31.14 -18.58
C ALA A 5 3.38 -29.73 -18.44
N TRP A 6 3.15 -29.26 -17.20
CA TRP A 6 2.70 -27.89 -16.92
C TRP A 6 3.70 -26.81 -17.37
N LEU A 7 5.00 -27.03 -17.17
CA LEU A 7 6.04 -26.10 -17.64
C LEU A 7 6.11 -26.05 -19.17
N THR A 8 6.02 -27.20 -19.82
CA THR A 8 5.99 -27.29 -21.29
C THR A 8 4.73 -26.60 -21.84
N PHE A 9 3.59 -26.80 -21.18
CA PHE A 9 2.31 -26.15 -21.49
C PHE A 9 2.38 -24.62 -21.45
N LEU A 10 3.00 -24.03 -20.41
CA LEU A 10 3.08 -22.57 -20.26
C LEU A 10 4.14 -21.91 -21.16
N ILE A 11 5.20 -22.64 -21.52
CA ILE A 11 6.38 -22.07 -22.20
C ILE A 11 6.33 -22.30 -23.71
N LYS A 12 5.78 -23.42 -24.19
CA LYS A 12 5.77 -23.76 -25.62
C LYS A 12 4.45 -23.47 -26.29
N GLY A 13 4.46 -22.51 -27.23
CA GLY A 13 3.29 -22.09 -28.01
C GLY A 13 3.19 -22.69 -29.42
N ASP A 14 4.14 -23.53 -29.84
CA ASP A 14 4.16 -24.12 -31.18
C ASP A 14 3.23 -25.35 -31.29
N ALA A 15 2.61 -25.53 -32.47
CA ALA A 15 1.61 -26.56 -32.70
C ALA A 15 2.13 -27.99 -32.52
N GLU A 16 3.42 -28.23 -32.79
CA GLU A 16 4.03 -29.56 -32.68
C GLU A 16 4.22 -29.98 -31.22
N SER A 17 4.71 -29.07 -30.37
CA SER A 17 4.88 -29.33 -28.94
C SER A 17 3.53 -29.49 -28.23
N VAL A 18 2.52 -28.74 -28.65
CA VAL A 18 1.15 -28.87 -28.13
C VAL A 18 0.53 -30.21 -28.49
N MET A 19 0.68 -30.69 -29.73
CA MET A 19 0.15 -32.01 -30.11
C MET A 19 0.81 -33.14 -29.32
N LYS A 20 2.13 -33.09 -29.13
CA LYS A 20 2.86 -34.08 -28.30
C LYS A 20 2.41 -34.04 -26.83
N LEU A 21 2.11 -32.85 -26.31
CA LEU A 21 1.62 -32.68 -24.95
C LEU A 21 0.20 -33.25 -24.78
N ILE A 22 -0.70 -32.98 -25.74
CA ILE A 22 -2.08 -33.49 -25.74
C ILE A 22 -2.11 -35.02 -25.90
N GLU A 23 -1.23 -35.59 -26.71
CA GLU A 23 -1.12 -37.05 -26.86
C GLU A 23 -0.64 -37.75 -25.58
N ALA A 24 0.27 -37.11 -24.84
CA ALA A 24 0.78 -37.63 -23.58
C ALA A 24 -0.19 -37.39 -22.40
N TYR A 25 -0.93 -36.28 -22.43
CA TYR A 25 -1.80 -35.81 -21.36
C TYR A 25 -3.09 -35.19 -21.93
N PRO A 26 -4.10 -36.03 -22.26
CA PRO A 26 -5.36 -35.60 -22.88
C PRO A 26 -6.18 -34.61 -22.04
N GLU A 27 -5.96 -34.57 -20.73
CA GLU A 27 -6.62 -33.66 -19.80
C GLU A 27 -6.39 -32.17 -20.12
N PHE A 28 -5.30 -31.85 -20.83
CA PHE A 28 -5.00 -30.47 -21.24
C PHE A 28 -5.79 -29.99 -22.46
N ILE A 29 -6.53 -30.88 -23.15
CA ILE A 29 -7.27 -30.53 -24.37
C ILE A 29 -8.27 -29.41 -24.11
N ASP A 30 -9.03 -29.50 -23.02
CA ASP A 30 -10.08 -28.55 -22.72
C ASP A 30 -9.50 -27.18 -22.35
N ILE A 31 -8.43 -27.17 -21.54
CA ILE A 31 -7.69 -25.95 -21.18
C ILE A 31 -7.07 -25.31 -22.43
N TYR A 32 -6.53 -26.10 -23.37
CA TYR A 32 -5.93 -25.58 -24.60
C TYR A 32 -6.98 -24.95 -25.52
N LYS A 33 -8.17 -25.54 -25.64
CA LYS A 33 -9.28 -24.97 -26.41
C LYS A 33 -9.69 -23.61 -25.85
N GLU A 34 -9.83 -23.51 -24.53
CA GLU A 34 -10.20 -22.28 -23.84
C GLU A 34 -9.18 -21.17 -24.10
N ILE A 35 -7.88 -21.46 -23.94
CA ILE A 35 -6.79 -20.52 -24.24
C ILE A 35 -6.74 -20.15 -25.74
N ALA A 36 -7.01 -21.10 -26.62
CA ALA A 36 -7.05 -20.84 -28.07
C ALA A 36 -8.24 -19.92 -28.44
N GLU A 37 -9.38 -20.05 -27.75
CA GLU A 37 -10.53 -19.15 -27.89
C GLU A 37 -10.19 -17.73 -27.42
N PHE A 38 -9.50 -17.59 -26.29
CA PHE A 38 -8.98 -16.29 -25.83
C PHE A 38 -7.98 -15.64 -26.80
N ARG A 39 -7.18 -16.45 -27.50
CA ARG A 39 -6.30 -15.94 -28.57
C ARG A 39 -7.07 -15.46 -29.81
N ARG A 40 -8.28 -15.97 -30.03
CA ARG A 40 -9.14 -15.63 -31.17
C ARG A 40 -10.01 -14.40 -30.89
N ASP A 41 -10.48 -14.23 -29.66
CA ASP A 41 -11.17 -13.02 -29.19
C ASP A 41 -10.59 -12.55 -27.84
N PRO A 42 -9.59 -11.66 -27.87
CA PRO A 42 -8.92 -11.21 -26.66
C PRO A 42 -9.76 -10.21 -25.85
N LYS A 43 -10.95 -9.79 -26.31
CA LYS A 43 -11.74 -8.75 -25.65
C LYS A 43 -12.13 -9.12 -24.23
N GLU A 44 -12.56 -10.36 -24.02
CA GLU A 44 -12.93 -10.86 -22.69
C GLU A 44 -11.72 -10.92 -21.76
N LEU A 45 -10.58 -11.43 -22.26
CA LEU A 45 -9.32 -11.46 -21.52
C LEU A 45 -8.86 -10.05 -21.11
N ILE A 46 -8.88 -9.10 -22.06
CA ILE A 46 -8.52 -7.70 -21.80
C ILE A 46 -9.52 -7.06 -20.80
N GLY A 47 -10.80 -7.41 -20.88
CA GLY A 47 -11.83 -6.99 -19.93
C GLY A 47 -11.53 -7.46 -18.51
N MET A 48 -11.27 -8.76 -18.33
CA MET A 48 -10.91 -9.35 -17.04
C MET A 48 -9.63 -8.72 -16.45
N PHE A 49 -8.59 -8.51 -17.27
CA PHE A 49 -7.39 -7.80 -16.84
C PHE A 49 -7.69 -6.35 -16.43
N SER A 50 -8.57 -5.67 -17.16
CA SER A 50 -8.95 -4.28 -16.84
C SER A 50 -9.73 -4.19 -15.52
N GLU A 51 -10.62 -5.14 -15.25
CA GLU A 51 -11.36 -5.21 -13.99
C GLU A 51 -10.43 -5.51 -12.81
N ALA A 52 -9.53 -6.48 -12.96
CA ALA A 52 -8.54 -6.79 -11.93
C ALA A 52 -7.62 -5.60 -11.63
N LEU A 53 -7.19 -4.87 -12.66
CA LEU A 53 -6.40 -3.65 -12.50
C LEU A 53 -7.20 -2.54 -11.80
N LEU A 54 -8.49 -2.38 -12.13
CA LEU A 54 -9.35 -1.39 -11.48
C LEU A 54 -9.58 -1.71 -10.00
N GLU A 55 -9.75 -2.97 -9.65
CA GLU A 55 -9.88 -3.40 -8.25
C GLU A 55 -8.55 -3.20 -7.49
N LEU A 56 -7.42 -3.51 -8.12
CA LEU A 56 -6.10 -3.24 -7.55
C LEU A 56 -5.90 -1.74 -7.30
N ASP A 57 -6.22 -0.90 -8.28
CA ASP A 57 -6.09 0.56 -8.17
C ASP A 57 -6.94 1.10 -7.01
N ARG A 58 -8.22 0.69 -6.92
CA ARG A 58 -9.10 1.05 -5.79
C ARG A 58 -8.55 0.62 -4.43
N ASN A 59 -7.97 -0.58 -4.36
CA ASN A 59 -7.38 -1.08 -3.12
C ASN A 59 -6.12 -0.28 -2.75
N THR A 60 -5.29 0.07 -3.74
CA THR A 60 -4.10 0.90 -3.56
C THR A 60 -4.46 2.32 -3.11
N GLU A 61 -5.45 2.95 -3.75
CA GLU A 61 -5.95 4.27 -3.33
C GLU A 61 -6.43 4.27 -1.88
N ARG A 62 -7.22 3.25 -1.49
CA ARG A 62 -7.71 3.13 -0.11
C ARG A 62 -6.55 2.94 0.87
N TYR A 63 -5.60 2.08 0.54
CA TYR A 63 -4.40 1.85 1.36
C TYR A 63 -3.61 3.15 1.55
N MET A 64 -3.36 3.91 0.49
CA MET A 64 -2.65 5.19 0.55
C MET A 64 -3.39 6.23 1.40
N ILE A 65 -4.73 6.27 1.31
CA ILE A 65 -5.54 7.15 2.16
C ILE A 65 -5.40 6.77 3.64
N ASP A 66 -5.42 5.49 3.96
CA ASP A 66 -5.33 5.03 5.33
C ASP A 66 -3.92 5.28 5.92
N GLU A 67 -2.86 5.07 5.14
CA GLU A 67 -1.48 5.43 5.53
C GLU A 67 -1.33 6.94 5.76
N LEU A 68 -1.88 7.78 4.87
CA LEU A 68 -1.86 9.24 5.05
C LEU A 68 -2.65 9.69 6.29
N LYS A 69 -3.75 9.02 6.65
CA LYS A 69 -4.48 9.33 7.89
C LYS A 69 -3.65 8.99 9.12
N GLU A 70 -2.98 7.84 9.12
CA GLU A 70 -2.10 7.44 10.23
C GLU A 70 -0.95 8.45 10.42
N ASP A 71 -0.33 8.88 9.32
CA ASP A 71 0.72 9.91 9.35
C ASP A 71 0.20 11.26 9.88
N VAL A 72 -1.01 11.67 9.47
CA VAL A 72 -1.65 12.89 9.98
C VAL A 72 -1.94 12.78 11.47
N GLU A 73 -2.55 11.68 11.92
CA GLU A 73 -2.85 11.44 13.34
C GLU A 73 -1.58 11.47 14.19
N LYS A 74 -0.50 10.86 13.71
CA LYS A 74 0.81 10.89 14.39
C LYS A 74 1.37 12.31 14.46
N ALA A 75 1.35 13.05 13.35
CA ALA A 75 1.83 14.42 13.31
C ALA A 75 1.02 15.34 14.23
N GLU A 76 -0.30 15.14 14.33
CA GLU A 76 -1.17 15.86 15.27
C GLU A 76 -0.82 15.54 16.72
N ALA A 77 -0.61 14.27 17.07
CA ALA A 77 -0.20 13.87 18.41
C ALA A 77 1.16 14.45 18.83
N GLU A 78 2.14 14.45 17.92
CA GLU A 78 3.45 15.09 18.14
C GLU A 78 3.31 16.61 18.34
N ARG A 79 2.50 17.27 17.50
CA ARG A 79 2.22 18.70 17.62
C ARG A 79 1.58 19.03 18.96
N ASP A 80 0.57 18.28 19.37
CA ASP A 80 -0.18 18.55 20.60
C ASP A 80 0.70 18.34 21.84
N THR A 81 1.59 17.34 21.81
CA THR A 81 2.62 17.14 22.83
C THR A 81 3.57 18.34 22.89
N ALA A 82 4.08 18.79 21.74
CA ALA A 82 4.98 19.95 21.67
C ALA A 82 4.31 21.25 22.15
N ILE A 83 3.00 21.42 21.88
CA ILE A 83 2.22 22.56 22.40
C ILE A 83 2.12 22.47 23.92
N ALA A 84 1.80 21.30 24.49
CA ALA A 84 1.73 21.12 25.94
C ALA A 84 3.07 21.42 26.62
N ASP A 85 4.18 20.93 26.07
CA ASP A 85 5.53 21.21 26.57
C ASP A 85 5.87 22.71 26.49
N ARG A 86 5.50 23.37 25.40
CA ARG A 86 5.70 24.82 25.26
C ARG A 86 4.87 25.59 26.29
N ASP A 87 3.62 25.20 26.50
CA ASP A 87 2.70 25.89 27.41
C ASP A 87 3.14 25.73 28.88
N THR A 88 3.68 24.56 29.25
CA THR A 88 4.32 24.37 30.57
C THR A 88 5.56 25.24 30.74
N ALA A 89 6.45 25.28 29.75
CA ALA A 89 7.64 26.14 29.78
C ALA A 89 7.27 27.64 29.88
N ILE A 90 6.21 28.07 29.20
CA ILE A 90 5.69 29.44 29.30
C ILE A 90 5.19 29.74 30.71
N ALA A 91 4.49 28.80 31.35
CA ALA A 91 4.01 28.96 32.72
C ALA A 91 5.16 29.08 33.73
N GLU A 92 6.18 28.24 33.62
CA GLU A 92 7.39 28.32 34.45
C GLU A 92 8.15 29.63 34.26
N LEU A 93 8.27 30.09 33.01
CA LEU A 93 8.90 31.38 32.69
C LEU A 93 8.11 32.56 33.28
N ALA A 94 6.77 32.49 33.28
CA ALA A 94 5.93 33.51 33.89
C ALA A 94 6.13 33.55 35.42
N GLU A 95 6.21 32.39 36.06
CA GLU A 95 6.44 32.29 37.51
C GLU A 95 7.82 32.84 37.91
N THR A 96 8.87 32.46 37.18
CA THR A 96 10.24 32.94 37.43
C THR A 96 10.35 34.45 37.21
N LYS A 97 9.72 35.00 36.16
CA LYS A 97 9.63 36.46 35.95
C LYS A 97 8.94 37.17 37.12
N SER A 98 7.83 36.62 37.63
CA SER A 98 7.13 37.18 38.81
C SER A 98 7.99 37.17 40.07
N LYS A 99 8.75 36.09 40.30
CA LYS A 99 9.70 36.00 41.42
C LYS A 99 10.79 37.06 41.28
N LEU A 100 11.39 37.20 40.10
CA LEU A 100 12.44 38.18 39.84
C LEU A 100 11.95 39.62 40.06
N ALA A 101 10.77 39.97 39.55
CA ALA A 101 10.17 41.28 39.76
C ALA A 101 10.00 41.61 41.25
N ARG A 102 9.59 40.65 42.08
CA ARG A 102 9.50 40.82 43.54
C ARG A 102 10.86 41.04 44.20
N TYR A 103 11.91 40.34 43.77
CA TYR A 103 13.26 40.56 44.28
C TYR A 103 13.76 41.96 43.93
N VAL A 104 13.65 42.37 42.66
CA VAL A 104 14.10 43.69 42.20
C VAL A 104 13.36 44.82 42.93
N GLY A 105 12.04 44.70 43.14
CA GLY A 105 11.26 45.67 43.91
C GLY A 105 11.76 45.85 45.35
N LYS A 106 12.11 44.74 46.04
CA LYS A 106 12.67 44.81 47.40
C LYS A 106 14.04 45.48 47.49
N PHE A 107 14.87 45.40 46.44
CA PHE A 107 16.17 46.07 46.42
C PHE A 107 16.09 47.55 46.03
N GLY A 108 15.03 47.98 45.33
CA GLY A 108 14.82 49.39 44.97
C GLY A 108 14.21 50.26 46.07
N GLU A 109 13.72 49.66 47.16
CA GLU A 109 13.15 50.34 48.33
C GLU A 109 14.15 50.55 49.49
N ILE A 110 15.42 50.13 49.33
CA ILE A 110 16.55 50.35 50.27
C ILE A 110 17.44 51.46 49.72
#